data_AF-A0A554LBY0-F1
#
_entry.id   AF-A0A554LBY0-F1
#
_cell.length_a   1.000
_cell.length_b   1.000
_cell.length_c   1.000
_cell.angle_alpha   90.00
_cell.angle_beta   90.00
_cell.angle_gamma   90.00
#
_symmetry.space_group_name_H-M   'P 1'
#
loop_
_entity.id
_entity.type
_entity.pdbx_description
1 polymer ?
#
loop_
_entity_poly.entity_id
_entity_poly.type
_entity_poly.pdbx_seq_one_letter_code
_entity_poly.pdbx_strand_id
1 'polypeptide(L)'
;MQGIEQQLLIREERIVTPLVEVLDTVNPLTPPKNTVSISPTLRQSLDELFPEQQYDEKDIQKAKETLGKIADEFTEIELKGVIAEVQFLAESWLDDFERTIFKGMTLKELLHEKGGV
;
A
#
# COMPACT_ATOMS: atom_id res chain seq x y z
N MET A 1 -14.82 61.93 11.69
CA MET A 1 -13.42 61.56 12.02
C MET A 1 -13.45 61.05 13.45
N GLN A 2 -13.16 59.82 13.86
CA GLN A 2 -12.62 58.57 13.32
C GLN A 2 -13.34 57.46 14.14
N GLY A 3 -13.75 56.32 13.59
CA GLY A 3 -12.86 55.28 13.08
C GLY A 3 -12.22 54.52 14.23
N ILE A 4 -12.92 53.57 14.85
CA ILE A 4 -12.30 52.58 15.74
C ILE A 4 -12.83 51.20 15.34
N GLU A 5 -12.07 50.54 14.47
CA GLU A 5 -12.18 49.11 14.22
C GLU A 5 -12.03 48.37 15.56
N GLN A 6 -13.05 47.63 15.96
CA GLN A 6 -12.90 46.60 16.97
C GLN A 6 -12.24 45.39 16.30
N GLN A 7 -10.92 45.41 16.18
CA GLN A 7 -10.17 44.19 15.92
C GLN A 7 -10.30 43.31 17.16
N LEU A 8 -11.16 42.30 17.06
CA LEU A 8 -11.36 41.26 18.05
C LEU A 8 -10.04 40.50 18.17
N LEU A 9 -9.19 40.88 19.14
CA LEU A 9 -7.94 40.19 19.42
C LEU A 9 -8.29 38.80 19.98
N ILE A 10 -8.42 37.82 19.09
CA ILE A 10 -8.64 36.42 19.44
C ILE A 10 -7.34 35.93 20.10
N ARG A 11 -7.32 35.92 21.44
CA ARG A 11 -6.24 35.30 22.20
C ARG A 11 -6.25 33.79 21.94
N GLU A 12 -5.07 33.20 21.78
CA GLU A 12 -4.86 31.76 21.52
C GLU A 12 -5.67 30.87 22.46
N GLU A 13 -5.83 31.28 23.72
CA GLU A 13 -6.58 30.56 24.74
C GLU A 13 -8.07 30.32 24.39
N ARG A 14 -8.68 31.20 23.58
CA ARG A 14 -10.06 31.00 23.10
C ARG A 14 -10.17 30.00 21.94
N ILE A 15 -9.07 29.71 21.26
CA ILE A 15 -9.03 28.75 20.15
C ILE A 15 -8.58 27.38 20.66
N VAL A 16 -7.57 27.35 21.52
CA VAL A 16 -6.92 26.10 21.94
C VAL A 16 -7.83 25.26 22.84
N THR A 17 -8.52 25.88 23.81
CA THR A 17 -9.38 25.16 24.76
C THR A 17 -10.52 24.36 24.10
N PRO A 18 -11.34 24.95 23.21
CA PRO A 18 -12.38 24.18 22.54
C PRO A 18 -11.82 23.13 21.55
N LEU A 19 -10.65 23.38 20.95
CA LEU A 19 -10.01 22.38 20.09
C LEU A 19 -9.50 21.17 20.89
N VAL A 20 -8.97 21.37 22.10
CA VAL A 20 -8.55 20.28 22.99
C VAL A 20 -9.75 19.45 23.43
N GLU A 21 -10.88 20.08 23.79
CA GLU A 21 -12.10 19.37 24.14
C GLU A 21 -12.65 18.55 22.96
N VAL A 22 -12.62 19.09 21.74
CA VAL A 22 -13.03 18.37 20.52
C VAL A 22 -12.10 17.20 20.24
N LEU A 23 -10.78 17.38 20.41
CA LEU A 23 -9.77 16.33 20.21
C LEU A 23 -9.88 15.21 21.26
N ASP A 24 -10.15 15.55 22.53
CA ASP A 24 -10.38 14.57 23.59
C ASP A 24 -11.69 13.79 23.39
N THR A 25 -12.67 14.39 22.70
CA THR A 25 -13.92 13.71 22.32
C THR A 25 -13.69 12.65 21.23
N VAL A 26 -12.75 12.88 20.30
CA VAL A 26 -12.42 11.92 19.24
C VAL A 26 -11.31 10.95 19.62
N ASN A 27 -10.50 11.25 20.63
CA ASN A 27 -9.44 10.37 21.11
C ASN A 27 -9.26 10.48 22.64
N PRO A 28 -10.00 9.69 23.44
CA PRO A 28 -9.85 9.72 24.89
C PRO A 28 -8.42 9.31 25.29
N LEU A 29 -7.75 10.15 26.09
CA LEU A 29 -6.43 9.92 26.72
C LEU A 29 -6.38 8.75 27.72
N THR A 30 -7.41 7.91 27.75
CA THR A 30 -7.39 6.62 28.44
C THR A 30 -7.58 5.54 27.38
N PRO A 31 -6.68 4.53 27.28
CA PRO A 31 -6.96 3.41 26.41
C PRO A 31 -8.25 2.76 26.92
N PRO A 32 -9.36 2.75 26.14
CA PRO A 32 -10.43 1.85 26.48
C PRO A 32 -9.82 0.46 26.44
N LYS A 33 -9.93 -0.27 27.55
CA LYS A 33 -9.71 -1.73 27.62
C LYS A 33 -10.76 -2.50 26.80
N ASN A 34 -11.25 -1.90 25.72
CA ASN A 34 -12.00 -2.58 24.69
C ASN A 34 -10.96 -3.03 23.69
N THR A 35 -10.57 -4.30 23.81
CA THR A 35 -10.37 -5.11 22.61
C THR A 35 -11.58 -4.84 21.72
N VAL A 36 -11.43 -3.95 20.74
CA VAL A 36 -12.40 -3.78 19.67
C VAL A 36 -12.37 -5.11 18.95
N SER A 37 -13.20 -6.04 19.43
CA SER A 37 -13.51 -7.27 18.75
C SER A 37 -14.20 -6.82 17.49
N ILE A 38 -13.42 -6.59 16.44
CA ILE A 38 -13.90 -6.29 15.10
C ILE A 38 -14.95 -7.37 14.85
N SER A 39 -16.22 -6.96 14.74
CA SER A 39 -17.28 -7.94 14.54
C SER A 39 -16.94 -8.69 13.23
N PRO A 40 -17.05 -10.02 13.20
CA PRO A 40 -16.70 -10.80 12.01
C PRO A 40 -17.47 -10.31 10.76
N THR A 41 -18.64 -9.70 10.96
CA THR A 41 -19.43 -9.01 9.95
C THR A 41 -18.74 -7.80 9.33
N LEU A 42 -18.04 -6.96 10.11
CA LEU A 42 -17.36 -5.78 9.55
C LEU A 42 -16.15 -6.18 8.70
N ARG A 43 -15.38 -7.19 9.13
CA ARG A 43 -14.28 -7.75 8.33
C ARG A 43 -14.79 -8.31 7.01
N GLN A 44 -15.85 -9.12 7.04
CA GLN A 44 -16.44 -9.67 5.83
C GLN A 44 -16.94 -8.60 4.87
N SER A 45 -17.58 -7.54 5.37
CA SER A 45 -18.01 -6.42 4.52
C SER A 45 -16.82 -5.66 3.92
N LEU A 46 -15.70 -5.53 4.62
CA LEU A 46 -14.50 -4.89 4.07
C LEU A 46 -13.81 -5.79 3.03
N ASP A 47 -13.70 -7.09 3.28
CA ASP A 47 -13.16 -8.06 2.32
C ASP A 47 -13.99 -8.13 1.03
N GLU A 48 -15.32 -7.99 1.14
CA GLU A 48 -16.23 -7.95 -0.01
C GLU A 48 -16.10 -6.65 -0.81
N LEU A 49 -15.79 -5.53 -0.15
CA LEU A 49 -15.58 -4.24 -0.79
C LEU A 49 -14.18 -4.10 -1.42
N PHE A 50 -13.18 -4.82 -0.90
CA PHE A 50 -11.78 -4.72 -1.32
C PHE A 50 -11.15 -6.10 -1.56
N PRO A 51 -11.68 -6.90 -2.49
CA PRO A 51 -11.17 -8.24 -2.76
C PRO A 51 -9.70 -8.25 -3.21
N GLU A 52 -9.22 -7.18 -3.84
CA GLU A 52 -7.82 -6.96 -4.24
C GLU A 52 -6.82 -7.15 -3.09
N GLN A 53 -7.19 -6.80 -1.85
CA GLN A 53 -6.31 -6.91 -0.68
C GLN A 53 -5.98 -8.39 -0.36
N GLN A 54 -6.92 -9.29 -0.62
CA GLN A 54 -6.71 -10.72 -0.39
C GLN A 54 -5.75 -11.36 -1.40
N TYR A 55 -5.67 -10.84 -2.63
CA TYR A 55 -4.73 -11.33 -3.63
C TYR A 55 -3.30 -10.92 -3.27
N ASP A 56 -3.13 -9.67 -2.88
CA ASP A 56 -1.85 -9.13 -2.42
C ASP A 56 -1.28 -9.89 -1.21
N GLU A 57 -2.12 -10.24 -0.23
CA GLU A 57 -1.72 -11.05 0.92
C GLU A 57 -1.31 -12.48 0.51
N LYS A 58 -2.04 -13.09 -0.43
CA LYS A 58 -1.72 -14.44 -0.94
C LYS A 58 -0.40 -14.48 -1.68
N ASP A 59 -0.10 -13.47 -2.50
CA ASP A 59 1.14 -13.41 -3.26
C ASP A 59 2.35 -13.21 -2.35
N ILE A 60 2.25 -12.35 -1.33
CA ILE A 60 3.28 -12.22 -0.28
C ILE A 60 3.45 -13.54 0.46
N GLN A 61 2.36 -14.18 0.87
CA GLN A 61 2.43 -15.44 1.61
C GLN A 61 3.12 -16.54 0.79
N LYS A 62 2.78 -16.66 -0.49
CA LYS A 62 3.42 -17.60 -1.41
C LYS A 62 4.90 -17.29 -1.63
N ALA A 63 5.25 -16.02 -1.70
CA ALA A 63 6.65 -15.61 -1.80
C ALA A 63 7.44 -15.98 -0.55
N LYS A 64 6.88 -15.76 0.65
CA LYS A 64 7.47 -16.18 1.93
C LYS A 64 7.66 -17.69 1.99
N GLU A 65 6.68 -18.48 1.55
CA GLU A 65 6.80 -19.94 1.47
C GLU A 65 7.90 -20.40 0.50
N THR A 66 8.03 -19.72 -0.64
CA THR A 66 9.01 -20.08 -1.68
C THR A 66 10.44 -19.71 -1.30
N LEU A 67 10.63 -18.51 -0.75
CA LEU A 67 11.93 -17.98 -0.34
C LEU A 67 12.37 -18.51 1.04
N GLY A 68 11.43 -19.03 1.82
CA GLY A 68 11.67 -19.62 3.13
C GLY A 68 12.33 -18.62 4.08
N LYS A 69 13.39 -19.04 4.76
CA LYS A 69 14.07 -18.24 5.80
C LYS A 69 14.63 -16.91 5.31
N ILE A 70 14.92 -16.79 4.01
CA ILE A 70 15.44 -15.56 3.43
C ILE A 70 14.36 -14.47 3.45
N ALA A 71 13.08 -14.83 3.33
CA ALA A 71 11.99 -13.87 3.40
C ALA A 71 11.83 -13.24 4.79
N ASP A 72 12.30 -13.90 5.86
CA ASP A 72 12.24 -13.38 7.22
C ASP A 72 13.23 -12.21 7.45
N GLU A 73 14.20 -12.04 6.54
CA GLU A 73 15.17 -10.93 6.59
C GLU A 73 14.60 -9.62 6.05
N PHE A 74 13.43 -9.65 5.40
CA PHE A 74 12.80 -8.51 4.75
C PHE A 74 11.47 -8.15 5.41
N THR A 75 11.17 -6.86 5.49
CA THR A 75 9.79 -6.40 5.72
C THR A 75 8.92 -6.72 4.51
N GLU A 76 7.60 -6.73 4.66
CA GLU A 76 6.69 -7.06 3.55
C GLU A 76 6.81 -6.11 2.36
N ILE A 77 7.11 -4.84 2.62
CA ILE A 77 7.31 -3.82 1.58
C ILE A 77 8.62 -4.09 0.83
N GLU A 78 9.71 -4.37 1.56
CA GLU A 78 11.00 -4.71 0.96
C GLU A 78 10.91 -6.01 0.17
N LEU A 79 10.24 -7.02 0.69
CA LEU A 79 10.03 -8.29 0.02
C LEU A 79 9.31 -8.12 -1.31
N LYS A 80 8.24 -7.30 -1.35
CA LYS A 80 7.55 -6.93 -2.60
C LYS A 80 8.49 -6.25 -3.60
N GLY A 81 9.33 -5.32 -3.12
CA GLY A 81 10.33 -4.64 -3.95
C GLY A 81 11.35 -5.60 -4.55
N VAL A 82 11.95 -6.47 -3.72
CA VAL A 82 12.94 -7.46 -4.15
C VAL A 82 12.35 -8.43 -5.18
N ILE A 83 11.12 -8.90 -4.97
CA ILE A 83 10.44 -9.79 -5.93
C ILE A 83 10.28 -9.09 -7.29
N ALA A 84 9.84 -7.83 -7.28
CA ALA A 84 9.67 -7.06 -8.51
C ALA A 84 10.99 -6.86 -9.26
N GLU A 85 12.08 -6.56 -8.54
CA GLU A 85 13.42 -6.41 -9.12
C GLU A 85 13.93 -7.73 -9.72
N VAL A 86 13.78 -8.84 -9.01
CA VAL A 86 14.18 -10.17 -9.49
C VAL A 86 13.37 -10.56 -10.72
N GLN A 87 12.06 -10.30 -10.72
CA GLN A 87 11.21 -10.55 -11.87
C GLN A 87 11.65 -9.73 -13.08
N PHE A 88 11.91 -8.43 -12.90
CA PHE A 88 12.40 -7.56 -13.98
C PHE A 88 13.73 -8.04 -14.54
N LEU A 89 14.66 -8.44 -13.68
CA LEU A 89 15.96 -8.96 -14.10
C LEU A 89 15.82 -10.25 -14.89
N ALA A 90 14.99 -11.18 -14.41
CA ALA A 90 14.73 -12.44 -15.09
C ALA A 90 14.08 -12.24 -16.46
N GLU A 91 13.08 -11.36 -16.56
CA GLU A 91 12.44 -11.01 -17.83
C GLU A 91 13.43 -10.35 -18.80
N SER A 92 14.25 -9.42 -18.31
CA SER A 92 15.26 -8.75 -19.14
C SER A 92 16.31 -9.73 -19.68
N TRP A 93 16.78 -10.65 -18.83
CA TRP A 93 17.72 -11.70 -19.24
C TRP A 93 17.11 -12.69 -20.24
N LEU A 94 15.84 -13.03 -20.06
CA LEU A 94 15.13 -13.86 -21.02
C LEU A 94 15.00 -13.15 -22.36
N ASP A 95 14.58 -11.89 -22.38
CA ASP A 95 14.47 -11.09 -23.60
C ASP A 95 15.83 -10.99 -24.32
N ASP A 96 16.92 -10.70 -23.61
CA ASP A 96 18.27 -10.64 -24.18
C ASP A 96 18.69 -12.00 -24.76
N PHE A 97 18.47 -13.08 -24.02
CA PHE A 97 18.75 -14.43 -24.48
C PHE A 97 17.95 -14.77 -25.74
N GLU A 98 16.65 -14.48 -25.74
CA GLU A 98 15.78 -14.66 -26.91
C GLU A 98 16.31 -13.88 -28.11
N ARG A 99 16.70 -12.61 -27.94
CA ARG A 99 17.30 -11.79 -29.01
C ARG A 99 18.57 -12.42 -29.58
N THR A 100 19.39 -13.10 -28.79
CA THR A 100 20.57 -13.81 -29.33
C THR A 100 20.19 -14.99 -30.22
N ILE A 101 19.10 -15.69 -29.92
CA ILE A 101 18.65 -16.88 -30.67
C ILE A 101 17.81 -16.49 -31.88
N PHE A 102 16.92 -15.51 -31.72
CA PHE A 102 15.91 -15.12 -32.68
C PHE A 102 16.31 -13.89 -33.50
N LYS A 103 17.61 -13.75 -33.80
CA LYS A 103 18.16 -12.71 -34.70
C LYS A 103 17.75 -11.28 -34.31
N GLY A 104 17.77 -10.98 -33.02
CA GLY A 104 17.49 -9.65 -32.47
C GLY A 104 16.06 -9.42 -32.02
N MET A 105 15.16 -10.41 -32.18
CA MET A 105 13.76 -10.31 -31.73
C MET A 105 13.50 -11.15 -30.47
N THR A 106 12.50 -10.80 -29.68
CA THR A 106 11.98 -11.67 -28.60
C THR A 106 10.94 -12.64 -29.16
N LEU A 107 10.64 -13.69 -28.41
CA LEU A 107 9.58 -14.64 -28.76
C LEU A 107 8.21 -13.96 -28.79
N LYS A 108 7.96 -13.03 -27.87
CA LYS A 108 6.75 -12.19 -27.87
C LYS A 108 6.64 -11.39 -29.16
N GLU A 109 7.72 -10.76 -29.60
CA GLU A 109 7.77 -10.01 -30.87
C GLU A 109 7.49 -10.93 -32.06
N LEU A 110 8.14 -12.10 -32.14
CA LEU A 110 7.94 -13.08 -33.21
C LEU A 110 6.51 -13.63 -33.28
N LEU A 111 5.90 -13.93 -32.14
CA LEU A 111 4.54 -14.46 -32.08
C LEU A 111 3.49 -13.41 -32.45
N HIS A 112 3.73 -12.14 -32.10
CA HIS A 112 2.88 -11.04 -32.56
C HIS A 112 3.10 -10.69 -34.04
N GLU A 113 4.31 -10.83 -34.58
CA GLU A 113 4.57 -10.68 -36.02
C GLU A 113 3.90 -11.78 -36.87
N LYS A 114 3.85 -13.02 -36.34
CA LYS A 114 3.29 -14.18 -37.05
C LYS A 114 1.79 -14.41 -36.80
N GLY A 115 1.19 -13.67 -35.86
CA GLY A 115 -0.19 -13.85 -35.39
C GLY A 115 -1.03 -12.57 -35.39
N GLY A 116 -0.69 -11.58 -36.22
CA GLY A 116 -1.51 -10.39 -36.41
C GLY A 116 -2.67 -10.64 -37.38
N VAL A 117 -3.85 -10.89 -36.79
CA VAL A 117 -5.21 -11.14 -37.36
C VAL A 117 -5.49 -12.53 -37.92
#